data_AF-A0A524C6N7-F1
#
_entry.id   AF-A0A524C6N7-F1
#
_cell.length_a   1.000
_cell.length_b   1.000
_cell.length_c   1.000
_cell.angle_alpha   90.00
_cell.angle_beta   90.00
_cell.angle_gamma   90.00
#
_symmetry.space_group_name_H-M   'P 1'
#
loop_
_entity.id
_entity.type
_entity.pdbx_description
1 polymer ?
#
loop_
_entity_poly.entity_id
_entity_poly.type
_entity_poly.pdbx_seq_one_letter_code
_entity_poly.pdbx_strand_id
1 'polypeptide(L)'
;MSLRDRIPDQLRIKDALIAITLETDVEVFPTSEYILLEISHKAGRVNIPRITSEIYGLVKNERKMVAIRGFGFKGTGLAVRVAHELKKREKRFIYEMTFDTFEASDSQDSRPFTSIQIVVMPPE
;
A
#
# COMPACT_ATOMS: atom_id res chain seq x y z
N MET A 1 -5.05 28.02 -17.08
CA MET A 1 -4.95 26.70 -17.76
C MET A 1 -5.85 25.70 -17.04
N SER A 2 -6.47 24.83 -17.83
CA SER A 2 -7.10 23.51 -17.58
C SER A 2 -7.53 23.04 -16.18
N LEU A 3 -8.77 22.56 -16.10
CA LEU A 3 -9.12 21.21 -15.62
C LEU A 3 -10.15 20.58 -16.58
N ARG A 4 -10.16 21.02 -17.85
CA ARG A 4 -10.94 20.42 -18.95
C ARG A 4 -10.12 19.39 -19.73
N ASP A 5 -8.85 19.20 -19.37
CA ASP A 5 -8.11 17.96 -19.69
C ASP A 5 -8.48 16.81 -18.71
N ARG A 6 -9.43 17.06 -17.81
CA ARG A 6 -10.24 16.02 -17.17
C ARG A 6 -11.14 15.41 -18.25
N ILE A 7 -10.79 14.24 -18.83
CA ILE A 7 -11.67 13.25 -19.52
C ILE A 7 -10.76 12.22 -20.27
N PRO A 8 -11.12 10.93 -20.43
CA PRO A 8 -11.10 9.85 -19.45
C PRO A 8 -10.56 8.57 -20.17
N ASP A 9 -11.29 7.46 -20.17
CA ASP A 9 -11.08 6.23 -20.96
C ASP A 9 -10.08 5.21 -20.44
N GLN A 10 -10.68 4.25 -19.72
CA GLN A 10 -10.30 2.85 -19.71
C GLN A 10 -8.84 2.57 -19.35
N LEU A 11 -8.75 2.16 -18.10
CA LEU A 11 -7.90 1.06 -17.70
C LEU A 11 -8.17 -0.13 -18.65
N ARG A 12 -7.39 -0.23 -19.73
CA ARG A 12 -7.38 -1.37 -20.63
C ARG A 12 -6.04 -2.04 -20.43
N ILE A 13 -6.10 -3.26 -19.92
CA ILE A 13 -4.90 -3.96 -19.58
C ILE A 13 -4.73 -5.19 -20.43
N LYS A 14 -3.46 -5.38 -20.75
CA LYS A 14 -2.79 -6.59 -21.21
C LYS A 14 -1.81 -7.10 -20.12
N ASP A 15 -2.06 -7.09 -18.80
CA ASP A 15 -3.38 -7.37 -18.18
C ASP A 15 -3.64 -6.91 -16.70
N ALA A 16 -2.86 -6.05 -15.99
CA ALA A 16 -3.43 -5.25 -14.86
C ALA A 16 -2.79 -3.87 -14.49
N LEU A 17 -3.59 -2.79 -14.51
CA LEU A 17 -3.35 -1.45 -13.93
C LEU A 17 -4.38 -1.41 -12.80
N ILE A 18 -3.98 -1.40 -11.54
CA ILE A 18 -4.98 -1.35 -10.47
C ILE A 18 -4.62 -0.24 -9.51
N ALA A 19 -5.09 0.96 -9.81
CA ALA A 19 -5.36 1.93 -8.79
C ALA A 19 -6.61 1.45 -8.04
N ILE A 20 -6.43 0.75 -6.92
CA ILE A 20 -7.55 0.52 -6.01
C ILE A 20 -7.70 1.81 -5.20
N THR A 21 -8.52 2.74 -5.68
CA THR A 21 -9.06 3.80 -4.82
C THR A 21 -10.04 3.13 -3.83
N LEU A 22 -9.49 2.60 -2.73
CA LEU A 22 -10.26 2.23 -1.54
C LEU A 22 -10.63 3.54 -0.86
N GLU A 23 -11.73 4.15 -1.29
CA GLU A 23 -12.48 5.23 -0.64
C GLU A 23 -11.65 6.10 0.33
N THR A 24 -11.14 7.22 -0.19
CA THR A 24 -10.67 8.43 0.53
C THR A 24 -9.53 8.34 1.55
N ASP A 25 -9.02 7.14 1.89
CA ASP A 25 -8.17 6.97 3.08
C ASP A 25 -6.86 6.19 2.86
N VAL A 26 -6.70 5.60 1.68
CA VAL A 26 -5.56 4.78 1.29
C VAL A 26 -5.21 5.08 -0.16
N GLU A 27 -3.93 5.36 -0.42
CA GLU A 27 -3.44 5.64 -1.77
C GLU A 27 -2.43 4.56 -2.19
N VAL A 28 -2.51 4.13 -3.45
CA VAL A 28 -1.59 3.14 -4.02
C VAL A 28 -0.84 3.77 -5.18
N PHE A 29 0.49 3.84 -5.08
CA PHE A 29 1.34 4.40 -6.13
C PHE A 29 2.15 3.29 -6.80
N PRO A 30 1.89 2.98 -8.08
CA PRO A 30 2.76 2.09 -8.83
C PRO A 30 4.07 2.83 -9.16
N THR A 31 5.21 2.27 -8.77
CA THR A 31 6.51 2.67 -9.29
C THR A 31 6.95 1.68 -10.36
N SER A 32 8.01 1.99 -11.12
CA SER A 32 8.55 1.06 -12.13
C SER A 32 8.99 -0.28 -11.55
N GLU A 33 9.24 -0.35 -10.24
CA GLU A 33 9.89 -1.49 -9.58
C GLU A 33 9.03 -2.13 -8.47
N TYR A 34 8.16 -1.35 -7.81
CA TYR A 34 7.34 -1.81 -6.69
C TYR A 34 5.98 -1.11 -6.63
N ILE A 35 5.05 -1.70 -5.88
CA ILE A 35 3.72 -1.12 -5.60
C ILE A 35 3.75 -0.53 -4.20
N LEU A 36 3.47 0.77 -4.06
CA LEU A 36 3.37 1.44 -2.77
C LEU A 36 1.91 1.41 -2.29
N LEU A 37 1.64 0.89 -1.10
CA LEU A 37 0.39 1.04 -0.36
C LEU A 37 0.63 2.05 0.76
N GLU A 38 0.00 3.22 0.71
CA GLU A 38 0.14 4.26 1.72
C GLU A 38 -1.15 4.41 2.56
N ILE A 39 -0.99 4.40 3.89
CA ILE A 39 -2.08 4.47 4.86
C ILE A 39 -1.91 5.70 5.74
N SER A 40 -2.82 6.65 5.58
CA SER A 40 -2.80 7.93 6.30
C SER A 40 -3.23 7.78 7.76
N HIS A 41 -2.77 8.72 8.59
CA HIS A 41 -3.24 8.88 9.97
C HIS A 41 -4.74 9.20 10.06
N LYS A 42 -5.33 9.75 8.98
CA LYS A 42 -6.77 10.04 8.87
C LYS A 42 -7.59 8.83 8.43
N ALA A 43 -6.95 7.73 8.02
CA ALA A 43 -7.62 6.61 7.37
C ALA A 43 -8.79 6.07 8.19
N GLY A 44 -9.98 5.95 7.63
CA GLY A 44 -11.21 5.48 8.25
C GLY A 44 -11.24 3.98 8.51
N ARG A 45 -12.33 3.30 8.13
CA ARG A 45 -12.44 1.83 8.24
C ARG A 45 -11.89 1.19 6.97
N VAL A 46 -10.77 0.48 7.09
CA VAL A 46 -10.17 -0.29 5.99
C VAL A 46 -10.53 -1.77 6.06
N ASN A 47 -10.80 -2.36 4.90
CA ASN A 47 -11.03 -3.79 4.76
C ASN A 47 -9.70 -4.55 4.63
N ILE A 48 -9.09 -4.87 5.78
CA ILE A 48 -7.80 -5.58 5.85
C ILE A 48 -7.82 -6.94 5.13
N PRO A 49 -8.85 -7.80 5.27
CA PRO A 49 -8.90 -9.07 4.53
C PRO A 49 -8.82 -8.92 3.01
N ARG A 50 -9.47 -7.88 2.46
CA ARG A 50 -9.41 -7.58 1.03
C ARG A 50 -8.02 -7.10 0.63
N ILE A 51 -7.49 -6.08 1.30
CA ILE A 51 -6.14 -5.52 1.03
C ILE A 51 -5.07 -6.61 1.05
N THR A 52 -5.09 -7.45 2.07
CA THR A 52 -4.12 -8.55 2.22
C THR A 52 -4.27 -9.62 1.13
N SER A 53 -5.48 -9.83 0.59
CA SER A 53 -5.69 -10.74 -0.54
C SER A 53 -5.12 -10.20 -1.85
N GLU A 54 -5.24 -8.89 -2.08
CA GLU A 54 -4.68 -8.23 -3.26
C GLU A 54 -3.15 -8.24 -3.21
N ILE A 55 -2.55 -7.83 -2.08
CA ILE A 55 -1.09 -7.86 -1.90
C ILE A 55 -0.54 -9.27 -2.06
N TYR A 56 -1.23 -10.27 -1.51
CA TYR A 56 -0.86 -11.68 -1.71
C TYR A 56 -0.80 -12.04 -3.20
N GLY A 57 -1.78 -11.63 -4.00
CA GLY A 57 -1.80 -11.88 -5.44
C GLY A 57 -0.64 -11.21 -6.16
N LEU A 58 -0.38 -9.93 -5.86
CA LEU A 58 0.71 -9.15 -6.45
C LEU A 58 2.08 -9.77 -6.16
N VAL A 59 2.34 -10.15 -4.90
CA VAL A 59 3.63 -10.71 -4.52
C VAL A 59 3.80 -12.14 -5.02
N LYS A 60 2.79 -13.00 -4.83
CA LYS A 60 2.91 -14.42 -5.16
C LYS A 60 2.79 -14.70 -6.65
N ASN A 61 1.77 -14.15 -7.30
CA ASN A 61 1.42 -14.53 -8.67
C ASN A 61 2.15 -13.65 -9.68
N GLU A 62 2.29 -12.35 -9.38
CA GLU A 62 2.89 -11.37 -10.29
C GLU A 62 4.35 -11.07 -9.98
N ARG A 63 4.91 -11.68 -8.92
CA ARG A 63 6.27 -11.44 -8.41
C ARG A 63 6.60 -9.96 -8.24
N LYS A 64 5.63 -9.15 -7.81
CA LYS A 64 5.81 -7.71 -7.55
C LYS A 64 6.21 -7.46 -6.10
N MET A 65 7.15 -6.54 -5.91
CA MET A 65 7.44 -6.00 -4.58
C MET A 65 6.32 -5.04 -4.15
N VAL A 66 5.95 -5.08 -2.87
CA VAL A 66 4.93 -4.21 -2.30
C VAL A 66 5.47 -3.50 -1.06
N ALA A 67 5.54 -2.17 -1.09
CA ALA A 67 5.89 -1.35 0.05
C ALA A 67 4.62 -0.88 0.76
N ILE A 68 4.43 -1.24 2.02
CA ILE A 68 3.31 -0.83 2.87
C ILE A 68 3.79 0.29 3.78
N ARG A 69 3.37 1.52 3.50
CA ARG A 69 3.73 2.74 4.20
C ARG A 69 2.57 3.19 5.08
N GLY A 70 2.82 3.43 6.36
CA GLY A 70 1.83 3.93 7.30
C GLY A 70 2.40 5.08 8.10
N PHE A 71 1.63 6.15 8.27
CA PHE A 71 2.07 7.30 9.07
C PHE A 71 1.03 7.71 10.11
N GLY A 72 1.54 8.22 11.24
CA GLY A 72 0.76 8.49 12.45
C GLY A 72 0.31 7.20 13.15
N PHE A 73 -0.16 7.31 14.40
CA PHE A 73 -0.47 6.14 15.23
C PHE A 73 -1.44 5.16 14.55
N LYS A 74 -2.49 5.68 13.91
CA LYS A 74 -3.49 4.88 13.21
C LYS A 74 -2.93 4.22 11.94
N GLY A 75 -2.27 4.98 11.07
CA GLY A 75 -1.71 4.46 9.81
C GLY A 75 -0.64 3.41 10.06
N THR A 76 0.25 3.66 11.02
CA THR A 76 1.27 2.71 11.48
C THR A 76 0.63 1.41 12.00
N GLY A 77 -0.37 1.50 12.87
CA GLY A 77 -1.05 0.30 13.40
C GLY A 77 -1.74 -0.52 12.30
N LEU A 78 -2.35 0.14 11.32
CA LEU A 78 -2.99 -0.52 10.18
C LEU A 78 -1.97 -1.18 9.25
N ALA A 79 -0.84 -0.52 8.96
CA ALA A 79 0.23 -1.08 8.15
C ALA A 79 0.80 -2.37 8.77
N VAL A 80 1.10 -2.36 10.08
CA VAL A 80 1.53 -3.57 10.82
C VAL A 80 0.46 -4.66 10.75
N ARG A 81 -0.82 -4.29 10.88
CA ARG A 81 -1.92 -5.28 10.82
C ARG A 81 -2.03 -5.94 9.45
N VAL A 82 -1.86 -5.19 8.37
CA VAL A 82 -1.81 -5.75 7.00
C VAL A 82 -0.65 -6.74 6.88
N ALA A 83 0.56 -6.34 7.29
CA ALA A 83 1.74 -7.20 7.25
C ALA A 83 1.57 -8.48 8.09
N HIS A 84 0.99 -8.37 9.28
CA HIS A 84 0.70 -9.52 10.14
C HIS A 84 -0.28 -10.50 9.50
N GLU A 85 -1.35 -10.01 8.89
CA GLU A 85 -2.31 -10.87 8.19
C GLU A 85 -1.71 -11.51 6.93
N LEU A 86 -0.77 -10.84 6.25
CA LEU A 86 0.03 -11.47 5.19
C LEU A 86 0.92 -12.59 5.75
N LYS A 87 1.64 -12.33 6.86
CA LYS A 87 2.50 -13.31 7.53
C LYS A 87 1.72 -14.55 7.97
N LYS A 88 0.49 -14.40 8.48
CA LYS A 88 -0.39 -15.53 8.82
C LYS A 88 -0.72 -16.44 7.63
N ARG A 89 -0.66 -15.90 6.40
CA ARG A 89 -0.89 -16.65 5.15
C ARG A 89 0.39 -17.34 4.62
N GLU A 90 1.54 -17.19 5.29
CA GLU A 90 2.82 -17.76 4.84
C GLU A 90 2.91 -19.28 4.78
N LYS A 91 1.96 -20.00 5.38
CA LYS A 91 1.91 -21.47 5.29
C LYS A 91 1.94 -22.00 3.83
N ARG A 92 1.76 -21.13 2.83
CA ARG A 92 1.69 -21.45 1.40
C ARG A 92 2.73 -20.73 0.52
N PHE A 93 3.54 -19.82 1.10
CA PHE A 93 4.51 -18.98 0.39
C PHE A 93 5.31 -18.18 1.43
N ILE A 94 6.65 -18.24 1.39
CA ILE A 94 7.51 -17.49 2.31
C ILE A 94 7.76 -16.10 1.71
N TYR A 95 7.41 -15.04 2.44
CA TYR A 95 7.75 -13.67 2.02
C TYR A 95 9.08 -13.26 2.63
N GLU A 96 9.81 -12.45 1.90
CA GLU A 96 10.84 -11.61 2.50
C GLU A 96 10.20 -10.29 2.91
N MET A 97 10.43 -9.90 4.17
CA MET A 97 9.89 -8.65 4.72
C MET A 97 11.00 -7.82 5.32
N THR A 98 11.10 -6.56 4.91
CA THR A 98 11.98 -5.55 5.51
C THR A 98 11.16 -4.43 6.13
N PHE A 99 11.73 -3.78 7.14
CA PHE A 99 11.07 -2.73 7.92
C PHE A 99 12.00 -1.54 8.06
N ASP A 100 11.44 -0.34 7.90
CA ASP A 100 12.15 0.91 8.15
C ASP A 100 11.20 1.97 8.76
N THR A 101 11.77 2.97 9.42
CA THR A 101 11.03 4.11 9.97
C THR A 101 11.44 5.40 9.28
N PHE A 102 10.51 6.35 9.20
CA PHE A 102 10.79 7.66 8.62
C PHE A 102 9.87 8.73 9.22
N GLU A 103 10.18 9.99 8.96
CA GLU A 103 9.33 11.13 9.34
C GLU A 103 8.40 11.51 8.18
N ALA A 104 7.10 11.61 8.45
CA ALA A 104 6.12 12.19 7.54
C ALA A 104 5.58 13.49 8.14
N SER A 105 5.16 14.43 7.32
CA SER A 105 4.41 15.61 7.78
C SER A 105 3.20 15.83 6.87
N ASP A 106 2.13 16.41 7.41
CA ASP A 106 1.02 16.87 6.59
C ASP A 106 1.36 18.30 6.13
N SER A 107 1.07 18.63 4.88
CA SER A 107 1.20 19.99 4.35
C SER A 107 0.47 21.06 5.18
N GLN A 108 -0.57 20.65 5.93
CA GLN A 108 -1.35 21.54 6.81
C GLN A 108 -0.88 21.57 8.26
N ASP A 109 -0.12 20.56 8.70
CA ASP A 109 0.39 20.47 10.07
C ASP A 109 1.86 20.03 10.02
N SER A 110 2.76 20.98 10.27
CA SER A 110 4.21 20.79 10.27
C SER A 110 4.71 19.84 11.36
N ARG A 111 3.84 19.30 12.20
CA ARG A 111 4.21 18.31 13.21
C ARG A 111 4.57 16.97 12.52
N PRO A 112 5.77 16.44 12.79
CA PRO A 112 6.16 15.15 12.23
C PRO A 112 5.34 14.02 12.85
N PHE A 113 4.92 13.09 12.01
CA PHE A 113 4.28 11.85 12.39
C PHE A 113 5.32 10.71 12.38
N THR A 114 5.28 9.89 13.42
CA THR A 114 5.96 8.59 13.41
C THR A 114 5.40 7.73 12.30
N SER A 115 6.27 7.25 11.42
CA SER A 115 5.88 6.53 10.23
C SER A 115 6.76 5.31 10.00
N ILE A 116 6.18 4.31 9.36
CA ILE A 116 6.83 3.03 9.06
C ILE A 116 6.64 2.66 7.60
N GLN A 117 7.59 1.91 7.07
CA GLN A 117 7.49 1.23 5.80
C GLN A 117 7.83 -0.24 5.98
N ILE A 118 6.97 -1.12 5.47
CA ILE A 118 7.18 -2.56 5.44
C ILE A 118 7.22 -2.99 3.98
N VAL A 119 8.36 -3.47 3.49
CA VAL A 119 8.46 -3.97 2.12
C VAL A 119 8.27 -5.48 2.14
N VAL A 120 7.37 -5.98 1.28
CA VAL A 120 7.07 -7.39 1.09
C VAL A 120 7.55 -7.79 -0.30
N MET A 121 8.42 -8.79 -0.37
CA MET A 121 9.06 -9.22 -1.61
C MET A 121 8.76 -10.70 -1.87
N PRO A 122 8.67 -11.12 -3.15
CA PRO A 122 8.66 -12.54 -3.49
C PRO A 122 10.03 -13.15 -3.14
N PRO A 123 10.10 -14.45 -2.77
CA PRO A 123 11.37 -15.14 -2.61
C PRO A 123 12.07 -15.28 -3.97
N GLU A 124 13.39 -15.44 -3.94
CA GLU A 124 14.23 -15.68 -5.14
C GLU A 124 13.80 -16.94 -5.92
#